data_AF-A0A3D3EZX2-F1
#
_entry.id   AF-A0A3D3EZX2-F1
#
_cell.length_a   1.000
_cell.length_b   1.000
_cell.length_c   1.000
_cell.angle_alpha   90.00
_cell.angle_beta   90.00
_cell.angle_gamma   90.00
#
_symmetry.space_group_name_H-M   'P 1'
#
loop_
_entity.id
_entity.type
_entity.pdbx_description
1 polymer ?
#
loop_
_entity_poly.entity_id
_entity_poly.type
_entity_poly.pdbx_seq_one_letter_code
_entity_poly.pdbx_strand_id
1 'polypeptide(L)'
;QKLQFELTGAQKRVIREIFADMCSVKQMSRLVQGDVGSGKTIVSLFALLLAVENGYQAALMAPTEILADQHYQNISAMLEGIAVEIELLKGGSYKGKAGIKQ
;
A
#
# COMPACT_ATOMS: atom_id res chain seq x y z
N GLN A 1 -16.26 2.92 2.85
CA GLN A 1 -15.82 3.40 4.18
C GLN A 1 -15.16 4.76 4.02
N LYS A 2 -15.31 5.69 4.97
CA LYS A 2 -14.77 7.06 4.87
C LYS A 2 -13.50 7.16 5.72
N LEU A 3 -12.43 7.76 5.17
CA LEU A 3 -11.25 8.14 5.96
C LEU A 3 -11.67 9.14 7.05
N GLN A 4 -11.11 9.00 8.25
CA GLN A 4 -11.39 9.92 9.37
C GLN A 4 -10.78 11.31 9.20
N PHE A 5 -10.10 11.55 8.08
CA PHE A 5 -9.45 12.81 7.72
C PHE A 5 -9.65 13.13 6.25
N GLU A 6 -9.54 14.42 5.91
CA GLU A 6 -9.58 14.89 4.52
C GLU A 6 -8.17 14.88 3.91
N LEU A 7 -8.06 14.40 2.67
CA LEU A 7 -6.81 14.46 1.94
C LEU A 7 -6.44 15.91 1.59
N THR A 8 -5.17 16.25 1.74
CA THR A 8 -4.67 17.57 1.35
C THR A 8 -4.74 17.75 -0.17
N GLY A 9 -4.74 19.00 -0.65
CA GLY A 9 -4.71 19.28 -2.08
C GLY A 9 -3.50 18.65 -2.78
N ALA A 10 -2.34 18.61 -2.10
CA ALA A 10 -1.13 17.97 -2.59
C ALA A 10 -1.31 16.45 -2.71
N GLN A 11 -1.86 15.78 -1.71
CA GLN A 11 -2.14 14.34 -1.76
C GLN A 11 -3.12 14.01 -2.90
N LYS A 12 -4.22 14.77 -3.03
CA LYS A 12 -5.19 14.61 -4.13
C LYS A 12 -4.55 14.78 -5.51
N ARG A 13 -3.62 15.74 -5.67
CA ARG A 13 -2.86 15.92 -6.92
C ARG A 13 -2.00 14.71 -7.22
N VAL A 14 -1.19 14.25 -6.26
CA VAL A 14 -0.27 13.12 -6.47
C VAL A 14 -1.03 11.82 -6.77
N ILE A 15 -2.17 11.58 -6.11
CA ILE A 15 -3.02 10.42 -6.39
C ILE A 15 -3.51 10.44 -7.85
N ARG A 16 -3.93 11.61 -8.37
CA ARG A 16 -4.33 11.74 -9.78
C ARG A 16 -3.18 11.49 -10.75
N GLU A 17 -1.98 11.97 -10.42
CA GLU A 17 -0.77 11.72 -11.23
C GLU A 17 -0.41 10.23 -11.25
N ILE A 18 -0.47 9.55 -10.11
CA ILE A 18 -0.25 8.09 -10.02
C ILE A 18 -1.29 7.33 -10.84
N PHE A 19 -2.57 7.70 -10.73
CA PHE A 19 -3.64 7.08 -11.52
C PHE A 19 -3.37 7.21 -13.03
N ALA A 20 -3.02 8.42 -13.49
CA ALA A 20 -2.71 8.66 -14.89
C ALA A 20 -1.50 7.83 -15.37
N ASP A 21 -0.44 7.73 -14.56
CA ASP A 21 0.74 6.94 -14.91
C ASP A 21 0.43 5.43 -14.97
N MET A 22 -0.36 4.91 -14.02
CA MET A 22 -0.77 3.51 -13.97
C MET A 22 -1.70 3.12 -15.13
N CYS A 23 -2.48 4.05 -15.66
CA CYS A 23 -3.30 3.83 -16.86
C CYS A 23 -2.53 4.03 -18.18
N SER A 24 -1.28 4.48 -18.12
CA SER A 24 -0.49 4.73 -19.33
C SER A 24 0.03 3.42 -19.94
N VAL A 25 0.41 3.46 -21.22
CA VAL A 25 1.06 2.32 -21.90
C VAL A 25 2.49 2.04 -21.42
N LYS A 26 3.06 2.94 -20.61
CA LYS A 26 4.44 2.83 -20.09
C LYS A 26 4.41 2.40 -18.63
N GLN A 27 5.43 1.65 -18.21
CA GLN A 27 5.60 1.30 -16.80
C GLN A 27 5.78 2.56 -15.95
N MET A 28 4.99 2.70 -14.88
CA MET A 28 5.17 3.78 -13.90
C MET A 28 6.48 3.60 -13.13
N SER A 29 7.35 4.60 -13.18
CA SER A 29 8.53 4.74 -12.33
C SER A 29 8.52 6.14 -11.72
N ARG A 30 8.10 6.23 -10.45
CA ARG A 30 7.80 7.51 -9.79
C ARG A 30 8.41 7.57 -8.39
N LEU A 31 8.97 8.73 -8.06
CA LEU A 31 9.41 9.08 -6.72
C LEU A 31 8.42 10.04 -6.06
N VAL A 32 7.76 9.60 -4.99
CA VAL A 32 6.88 10.46 -4.18
C VAL A 32 7.71 11.07 -3.05
N GLN A 33 8.01 12.36 -3.16
CA GLN A 33 8.74 13.11 -2.13
C GLN A 33 7.80 13.95 -1.25
N GLY A 34 8.17 14.10 0.01
CA GLY A 34 7.47 14.95 0.97
C GLY A 34 8.03 14.75 2.38
N ASP A 35 7.80 15.71 3.26
CA ASP A 35 8.33 15.70 4.62
C ASP A 35 7.83 14.50 5.45
N VAL A 36 8.52 14.20 6.55
CA VAL A 36 8.02 13.22 7.52
C VAL A 36 6.66 13.67 8.03
N GLY A 37 5.68 12.76 8.07
CA GLY A 37 4.31 13.09 8.48
C GLY A 37 3.38 13.64 7.39
N SER A 38 3.87 13.90 6.16
CA SER A 38 3.04 14.40 5.03
C SER A 38 1.99 13.41 4.48
N GLY A 39 1.87 12.20 5.05
CA GLY A 39 0.89 11.20 4.63
C GLY A 39 1.28 10.46 3.34
N LYS A 40 2.56 10.21 3.09
CA LYS A 40 2.99 9.39 1.93
C LYS A 40 2.37 7.99 1.93
N THR A 41 2.18 7.39 3.11
CA THR A 41 1.58 6.06 3.27
C THR A 41 0.19 5.97 2.66
N ILE A 42 -0.67 6.99 2.84
CA ILE A 42 -2.03 6.95 2.28
C ILE A 42 -1.99 7.05 0.76
N VAL A 43 -1.07 7.85 0.21
CA VAL A 43 -0.86 7.96 -1.25
C VAL A 43 -0.40 6.62 -1.83
N SER A 44 0.55 5.94 -1.19
CA SER A 44 0.98 4.60 -1.61
C SER A 44 -0.15 3.58 -1.51
N LEU A 45 -0.96 3.64 -0.45
CA LEU A 45 -2.10 2.74 -0.28
C LEU A 45 -3.12 2.87 -1.40
N PHE A 46 -3.40 4.09 -1.87
CA PHE A 46 -4.25 4.31 -3.05
C PHE A 46 -3.71 3.61 -4.30
N ALA A 47 -2.39 3.64 -4.53
CA ALA A 47 -1.77 2.97 -5.67
C ALA A 47 -1.91 1.43 -5.56
N LEU A 48 -1.72 0.88 -4.36
CA LEU A 48 -1.88 -0.56 -4.11
C LEU A 48 -3.32 -1.00 -4.35
N LEU A 49 -4.29 -0.27 -3.78
CA LEU A 49 -5.71 -0.56 -3.94
C LEU A 49 -6.15 -0.46 -5.40
N LEU A 50 -5.65 0.52 -6.14
CA LEU A 50 -5.96 0.66 -7.57
C LEU A 50 -5.52 -0.58 -8.36
N ALA A 51 -4.35 -1.16 -8.05
CA ALA A 51 -3.91 -2.41 -8.67
C ALA A 51 -4.80 -3.60 -8.25
N VAL A 52 -5.11 -3.72 -6.96
CA VAL A 52 -5.93 -4.81 -6.42
C VAL A 52 -7.36 -4.79 -6.96
N GLU A 53 -7.99 -3.61 -7.06
CA GLU A 53 -9.34 -3.46 -7.62
C GLU A 53 -9.40 -3.86 -9.10
N ASN A 54 -8.27 -3.79 -9.83
CA ASN A 54 -8.15 -4.24 -11.22
C ASN A 54 -7.71 -5.72 -11.35
N GLY A 55 -7.75 -6.49 -10.26
CA GLY A 55 -7.45 -7.92 -10.26
C GLY A 55 -5.95 -8.27 -10.23
N TYR A 56 -5.09 -7.30 -9.94
CA TYR A 56 -3.64 -7.53 -9.81
C TYR A 56 -3.22 -7.70 -8.34
N GLN A 57 -2.01 -8.21 -8.13
CA GLN A 57 -1.37 -8.20 -6.82
C GLN A 57 -0.49 -6.96 -6.67
N ALA A 58 -0.41 -6.44 -5.45
CA ALA A 58 0.41 -5.29 -5.12
C ALA A 58 1.29 -5.60 -3.91
N ALA A 59 2.52 -5.07 -3.90
CA ALA A 59 3.47 -5.27 -2.82
C ALA A 59 4.01 -3.93 -2.31
N LEU A 60 4.07 -3.78 -0.99
CA LEU A 60 4.73 -2.67 -0.32
C LEU A 60 6.00 -3.18 0.35
N MET A 61 7.15 -2.64 -0.03
CA MET A 61 8.44 -2.98 0.56
C MET A 61 8.85 -1.92 1.57
N ALA A 62 9.40 -2.36 2.69
CA ALA A 62 9.99 -1.50 3.72
C ALA A 62 11.45 -1.93 3.98
N PRO A 63 12.34 -1.00 4.36
CA PRO A 63 13.77 -1.29 4.48
C PRO A 63 14.12 -2.09 5.74
N THR A 64 13.23 -2.16 6.73
CA THR A 64 13.41 -2.92 7.97
C THR A 64 12.13 -3.63 8.35
N GLU A 65 12.25 -4.74 9.10
CA GLU A 65 11.11 -5.51 9.60
C GLU A 65 10.19 -4.67 10.49
N ILE A 66 10.76 -3.82 11.34
CA ILE A 66 10.00 -2.93 12.23
C ILE A 66 9.10 -1.98 11.41
N LEU A 67 9.61 -1.41 10.31
CA LEU A 67 8.81 -0.56 9.43
C LEU A 67 7.75 -1.37 8.68
N ALA A 68 8.08 -2.60 8.26
CA ALA A 68 7.10 -3.49 7.63
C ALA A 68 5.94 -3.82 8.58
N ASP A 69 6.22 -4.13 9.85
CA ASP A 69 5.22 -4.34 10.89
C ASP A 69 4.33 -3.09 11.09
N GLN A 70 4.95 -1.90 11.18
CA GLN A 70 4.22 -0.64 11.31
C GLN A 70 3.31 -0.35 10.12
N HIS A 71 3.80 -0.58 8.89
CA HIS A 71 2.98 -0.43 7.69
C HIS A 71 1.83 -1.43 7.67
N TYR A 72 2.09 -2.70 7.99
CA TYR A 72 1.08 -3.74 8.04
C TYR A 72 -0.04 -3.40 9.03
N GLN A 73 0.29 -3.01 10.26
CA GLN A 73 -0.69 -2.64 11.29
C GLN A 73 -1.53 -1.43 10.86
N ASN A 74 -0.88 -0.35 10.39
CA ASN A 74 -1.57 0.87 9.99
C ASN A 74 -2.49 0.64 8.78
N ILE A 75 -2.02 -0.09 7.77
CA ILE A 75 -2.80 -0.35 6.56
C ILE A 75 -3.96 -1.30 6.88
N SER A 76 -3.73 -2.36 7.67
CA SER A 76 -4.78 -3.29 8.08
C SER A 76 -5.90 -2.58 8.84
N ALA A 77 -5.55 -1.65 9.73
CA ALA A 77 -6.54 -0.81 10.42
C ALA A 77 -7.28 0.14 9.46
N MET A 78 -6.60 0.69 8.45
CA MET A 78 -7.24 1.54 7.44
C MET A 78 -8.18 0.79 6.51
N LEU A 79 -7.94 -0.51 6.27
CA LEU A 79 -8.77 -1.36 5.41
C LEU A 79 -9.76 -2.23 6.19
N GLU A 80 -9.94 -2.00 7.49
CA GLU A 80 -10.86 -2.78 8.31
C GLU A 80 -12.29 -2.72 7.75
N GLY A 81 -12.85 -3.86 7.32
CA GLY A 81 -14.17 -3.92 6.70
C GLY A 81 -14.19 -3.75 5.18
N ILE A 82 -13.02 -3.69 4.54
CA ILE A 82 -12.85 -3.80 3.09
C ILE A 82 -12.43 -5.25 2.77
N ALA A 83 -13.02 -5.84 1.72
CA ALA A 83 -12.71 -7.19 1.28
C ALA A 83 -11.37 -7.26 0.51
N VAL A 84 -10.27 -6.94 1.19
CA VAL A 84 -8.90 -7.02 0.67
C VAL A 84 -8.07 -7.85 1.64
N GLU A 85 -7.39 -8.88 1.12
CA GLU A 85 -6.46 -9.69 1.90
C GLU A 85 -5.09 -9.01 1.93
N ILE A 86 -4.50 -8.93 3.12
CA ILE A 86 -3.17 -8.37 3.33
C ILE A 86 -2.36 -9.37 4.15
N GLU A 87 -1.16 -9.69 3.69
CA GLU A 87 -0.22 -10.52 4.42
C GLU A 87 1.12 -9.81 4.61
N LEU A 88 1.80 -10.13 5.72
CA LEU A 88 3.13 -9.62 6.03
C LEU A 88 4.18 -10.71 5.79
N LEU A 89 5.06 -10.47 4.82
CA LEU A 89 6.20 -11.34 4.53
C LEU A 89 7.50 -10.74 5.07
N LYS A 90 8.17 -11.46 5.96
CA LYS A 90 9.46 -11.08 6.58
C LYS A 90 10.44 -12.25 6.53
N GLY A 91 11.74 -11.97 6.62
CA GLY A 91 12.82 -12.97 6.49
C GLY A 91 12.72 -14.13 7.47
N GLY A 92 12.11 -13.93 8.64
CA GLY A 92 11.82 -14.98 9.63
C GLY A 92 10.39 -15.53 9.62
N SER A 93 9.45 -14.91 8.90
CA SER A 93 8.01 -15.28 8.90
C SER A 93 7.60 -16.14 7.70
N TYR A 94 8.56 -16.67 6.93
CA TYR A 94 8.27 -17.59 5.82
C TYR A 94 7.62 -18.88 6.34
N LYS A 95 6.29 -18.91 6.36
CA LYS A 95 5.46 -20.09 6.58
C LYS A 95 5.42 -21.06 5.39
N GLY A 96 6.38 -21.03 4.46
CA GLY A 96 6.52 -22.07 3.43
C GLY A 96 6.89 -23.46 3.97
N LYS A 97 7.01 -23.63 5.30
CA LYS A 97 7.06 -24.94 5.98
C LYS A 97 5.87 -25.25 6.90
N ALA A 98 4.93 -24.32 7.11
CA ALA A 98 3.82 -24.52 8.05
C ALA A 98 2.49 -24.92 7.36
N GLY A 99 2.42 -24.87 6.02
CA GLY A 99 1.23 -25.22 5.23
C GLY A 99 1.24 -26.61 4.56
N ILE A 100 2.28 -27.43 4.75
CA ILE A 100 2.35 -28.83 4.26
C ILE A 100 2.38 -29.77 5.47
N LYS A 101 1.40 -29.66 6.37
CA LYS A 101 1.03 -30.69 7.33
C LYS A 101 -0.42 -30.47 7.74
N GLN A 102 -1.35 -30.90 6.90
CA GLN A 102 -2.51 -31.71 7.29
C GLN A 102 -2.72 -32.76 6.20
#